data_AF-A0A933HDL1-F1
#
_entry.id   AF-A0A933HDL1-F1
#
_cell.length_a   1.000
_cell.length_b   1.000
_cell.length_c   1.000
_cell.angle_alpha   90.00
_cell.angle_beta   90.00
_cell.angle_gamma   90.00
#
_symmetry.space_group_name_H-M   'P 1'
#
loop_
_entity.id
_entity.type
_entity.pdbx_description
1 polymer ?
#
loop_
_entity_poly.entity_id
_entity_poly.type
_entity_poly.pdbx_seq_one_letter_code
_entity_poly.pdbx_strand_id
1 'polypeptide(L)'
;MDMEKKNRLGIELRNIIRLGIDLRLSAVFKLKEEDFLKIIKEIESDALFLRLSAGGKNSPPAITKTRIRNSCFAWSYGIERLVQTKALDSSVSPGDILGQSPGAVKLIQRIGPENFENFFLGNESFSLKDTAEICRINENERRMIRDFVNRFLSVYENLPLPELPGLGARLVAIVSKNENGLRIEYTSPHYASGIYAVNMEALKQIKKAGALSPGESKHLNRLLDMIKIVNWKKTGLHKVIEGILKFHGGFFYGTEKELKPLSQRMLAGELRISPSSVSRIIYQRSIKIPDGGEMMLKDFFVPKKDYIIGKIKQTLSNLKGKHTDSEIAGFLCSKYGLKVPRRTVNYYRKELT
;
A
#
# COMPACT_ATOMS: atom_id res chain seq x y z
N MET A 1 -19.73 -8.42 25.29
CA MET A 1 -19.66 -8.48 23.81
C MET A 1 -18.22 -8.35 23.27
N ASP A 2 -17.30 -7.61 23.91
CA ASP A 2 -15.90 -7.48 23.47
C ASP A 2 -14.99 -8.71 23.74
N MET A 3 -15.27 -9.47 24.79
CA MET A 3 -14.43 -10.61 25.20
C MET A 3 -14.53 -11.80 24.22
N GLU A 4 -15.72 -12.04 23.65
CA GLU A 4 -15.93 -13.09 22.63
C GLU A 4 -15.29 -12.73 21.28
N LYS A 5 -15.32 -11.46 20.86
CA LYS A 5 -14.66 -11.00 19.63
C LYS A 5 -13.13 -11.12 19.74
N LYS A 6 -12.54 -10.74 20.88
CA LYS A 6 -11.11 -10.94 21.18
C LYS A 6 -10.74 -12.43 21.13
N ASN A 7 -11.59 -13.30 21.67
CA ASN A 7 -11.31 -14.73 21.70
C ASN A 7 -11.40 -15.36 20.29
N ARG A 8 -12.36 -14.94 19.46
CA ARG A 8 -12.47 -15.35 18.04
C ARG A 8 -11.28 -14.90 17.20
N LEU A 9 -10.87 -13.63 17.28
CA LEU A 9 -9.65 -13.14 16.61
C LEU A 9 -8.41 -13.94 17.05
N GLY A 10 -8.29 -14.24 18.34
CA GLY A 10 -7.20 -15.06 18.87
C GLY A 10 -7.19 -16.50 18.32
N ILE A 11 -8.35 -17.10 18.08
CA ILE A 11 -8.48 -18.44 17.47
C ILE A 11 -8.13 -18.38 15.98
N GLU A 12 -8.62 -17.38 15.24
CA GLU A 12 -8.31 -17.20 13.82
C GLU A 12 -6.81 -16.95 13.58
N LEU A 13 -6.18 -16.08 14.39
CA LEU A 13 -4.74 -15.84 14.34
C LEU A 13 -3.95 -17.13 14.61
N ARG A 14 -4.34 -17.92 15.63
CA ARG A 14 -3.71 -19.22 15.92
C ARG A 14 -3.84 -20.21 14.75
N ASN A 15 -4.98 -20.22 14.07
CA ASN A 15 -5.21 -21.07 12.91
C ASN A 15 -4.39 -20.61 11.70
N ILE A 16 -4.29 -19.30 11.46
CA ILE A 16 -3.43 -18.72 10.41
C ILE A 16 -1.97 -19.07 10.65
N ILE A 17 -1.50 -19.07 11.90
CA ILE A 17 -0.13 -19.42 12.26
C ILE A 17 0.17 -20.92 12.03
N ARG A 18 -0.84 -21.81 12.04
CA ARG A 18 -0.66 -23.26 11.87
C ARG A 18 -0.59 -23.75 10.41
N LEU A 19 -0.99 -22.96 9.40
CA LEU A 19 -1.10 -23.42 8.00
C LEU A 19 0.27 -23.53 7.27
N GLY A 20 0.35 -24.08 6.06
CA GLY A 20 1.57 -24.01 5.22
C GLY A 20 1.81 -22.58 4.67
N ILE A 21 3.04 -22.19 4.30
CA ILE A 21 3.43 -20.79 3.97
C ILE A 21 2.44 -20.10 3.00
N ASP A 22 2.09 -20.74 1.88
CA ASP A 22 1.16 -20.19 0.89
C ASP A 22 -0.29 -20.10 1.39
N LEU A 23 -0.73 -21.07 2.19
CA LEU A 23 -2.05 -21.07 2.82
C LEU A 23 -2.14 -19.96 3.89
N ARG A 24 -1.07 -19.73 4.68
CA ARG A 24 -0.97 -18.63 5.66
C ARG A 24 -1.16 -17.28 4.97
N LEU A 25 -0.40 -17.03 3.90
CA LEU A 25 -0.47 -15.78 3.14
C LEU A 25 -1.87 -15.52 2.60
N SER A 26 -2.48 -16.55 2.00
CA SER A 26 -3.84 -16.43 1.47
C SER A 26 -4.84 -16.01 2.56
N ALA A 27 -4.76 -16.61 3.75
CA ALA A 27 -5.68 -16.34 4.85
C ALA A 27 -5.49 -14.92 5.40
N VAL A 28 -4.24 -14.44 5.50
CA VAL A 28 -3.90 -13.07 5.91
C VAL A 28 -4.55 -12.02 5.00
N PHE A 29 -4.57 -12.23 3.69
CA PHE A 29 -5.18 -11.27 2.76
C PHE A 29 -6.71 -11.23 2.79
N LYS A 30 -7.37 -12.25 3.39
CA LYS A 30 -8.83 -12.28 3.60
C LYS A 30 -9.27 -11.51 4.85
N LEU A 31 -8.33 -11.16 5.75
CA LEU A 31 -8.65 -10.41 6.96
C LEU A 31 -9.32 -9.08 6.60
N LYS A 32 -10.49 -8.85 7.19
CA LYS A 32 -11.19 -7.57 7.11
C LYS A 32 -10.28 -6.47 7.63
N GLU A 33 -10.50 -5.25 7.15
CA GLU A 33 -9.63 -4.17 7.57
C GLU A 33 -9.77 -3.85 9.06
N GLU A 34 -10.99 -3.78 9.59
CA GLU A 34 -11.20 -3.52 11.02
C GLU A 34 -10.40 -4.47 11.92
N ASP A 35 -10.38 -5.75 11.56
CA ASP A 35 -9.64 -6.77 12.32
C ASP A 35 -8.13 -6.60 12.15
N PHE A 36 -7.69 -6.18 10.97
CA PHE A 36 -6.30 -5.80 10.73
C PHE A 36 -5.87 -4.58 11.56
N LEU A 37 -6.71 -3.56 11.69
CA LEU A 37 -6.44 -2.39 12.54
C LEU A 37 -6.39 -2.75 14.02
N LYS A 38 -7.29 -3.64 14.47
CA LYS A 38 -7.25 -4.17 15.85
C LYS A 38 -5.94 -4.88 16.14
N ILE A 39 -5.43 -5.69 15.20
CA ILE A 39 -4.13 -6.37 15.35
C ILE A 39 -3.00 -5.35 15.48
N ILE A 40 -2.99 -4.30 14.64
CA ILE A 40 -1.97 -3.24 14.74
C ILE A 40 -2.04 -2.55 16.10
N LYS A 41 -3.24 -2.19 16.55
CA LYS A 41 -3.44 -1.55 17.86
C LYS A 41 -3.01 -2.47 19.02
N GLU A 42 -3.28 -3.77 18.93
CA GLU A 42 -2.82 -4.77 19.91
C GLU A 42 -1.30 -4.86 19.95
N ILE A 43 -0.61 -4.84 18.80
CA ILE A 43 0.86 -4.83 18.74
C ILE A 43 1.41 -3.54 19.36
N GLU A 44 0.88 -2.38 18.97
CA GLU A 44 1.47 -1.09 19.34
C GLU A 44 1.15 -0.65 20.78
N SER A 45 0.12 -1.22 21.40
CA SER A 45 -0.18 -1.03 22.82
C SER A 45 0.49 -2.05 23.74
N ASP A 46 1.19 -3.05 23.18
CA ASP A 46 1.82 -4.12 23.94
C ASP A 46 3.07 -3.62 24.69
N ALA A 47 3.14 -3.89 26.00
CA ALA A 47 4.24 -3.44 26.84
C ALA A 47 5.61 -4.03 26.42
N LEU A 48 5.62 -5.28 25.93
CA LEU A 48 6.83 -5.91 25.43
C LEU A 48 7.24 -5.29 24.08
N PHE A 49 6.29 -4.99 23.20
CA PHE A 49 6.56 -4.27 21.95
C PHE A 49 7.17 -2.89 22.21
N LEU A 50 6.59 -2.11 23.13
CA LEU A 50 7.11 -0.79 23.51
C LEU A 50 8.53 -0.89 24.07
N ARG A 51 8.79 -1.86 24.95
CA ARG A 51 10.13 -2.11 25.50
C ARG A 51 11.15 -2.49 24.41
N LEU A 52 10.76 -3.35 23.49
CA LEU A 52 11.62 -3.79 22.37
C LEU A 52 11.85 -2.69 21.33
N SER A 53 10.90 -1.76 21.19
CA SER A 53 10.99 -0.63 20.25
C SER A 53 11.75 0.56 20.81
N ALA A 54 11.72 0.77 22.13
CA ALA A 54 12.47 1.85 22.79
C ALA A 54 13.99 1.58 22.80
N GLY A 55 14.40 0.31 22.76
CA GLY A 55 15.80 -0.07 22.96
C GLY A 55 16.23 0.01 24.44
N GLY A 56 17.47 -0.35 24.71
CA GLY A 56 18.08 -0.28 26.05
C GLY A 56 19.20 0.74 26.09
N LYS A 57 19.69 1.10 27.29
CA LYS A 57 20.77 2.10 27.47
C LYS A 57 22.00 1.85 26.57
N ASN A 58 22.34 0.59 26.29
CA ASN A 58 23.49 0.19 25.47
C ASN A 58 23.12 -0.81 24.34
N SER A 59 21.84 -0.95 23.99
CA SER A 59 21.41 -1.94 22.98
C SER A 59 20.43 -1.31 21.99
N PRO A 60 20.67 -1.46 20.67
CA PRO A 60 19.78 -0.90 19.66
C PRO A 60 18.37 -1.51 19.79
N PRO A 61 17.33 -0.78 19.33
CA PRO A 61 15.97 -1.28 19.36
C PRO A 61 15.84 -2.59 18.58
N ALA A 62 15.20 -3.57 19.19
CA ALA A 62 15.02 -4.90 18.61
C ALA A 62 13.92 -4.90 17.55
N ILE A 63 12.98 -3.97 17.63
CA ILE A 63 11.92 -3.76 16.65
C ILE A 63 11.91 -2.29 16.24
N THR A 64 11.95 -2.02 14.94
CA THR A 64 11.85 -0.66 14.41
C THR A 64 10.78 -0.61 13.33
N LYS A 65 10.20 0.57 13.07
CA LYS A 65 9.31 0.78 11.91
C LYS A 65 10.17 1.29 10.75
N THR A 66 10.19 0.54 9.66
CA THR A 66 10.85 0.93 8.41
C THR A 66 9.80 1.19 7.35
N ARG A 67 9.81 2.39 6.76
CA ARG A 67 8.92 2.72 5.65
C ARG A 67 9.25 1.88 4.42
N ILE A 68 8.22 1.62 3.61
CA ILE A 68 8.41 0.94 2.33
C ILE A 68 8.84 1.98 1.29
N ARG A 69 9.83 1.63 0.44
CA ARG A 69 10.34 2.54 -0.59
C ARG A 69 9.23 3.00 -1.53
N ASN A 70 9.40 4.20 -2.09
CA ASN A 70 8.45 4.82 -3.02
C ASN A 70 7.01 4.86 -2.50
N SER A 71 6.83 4.95 -1.18
CA SER A 71 5.51 5.06 -0.56
C SER A 71 5.44 6.11 0.52
N CYS A 72 4.29 6.79 0.61
CA CYS A 72 3.99 7.77 1.66
C CYS A 72 2.50 7.76 1.99
N PHE A 73 2.07 8.67 2.85
CA PHE A 73 0.65 8.92 3.10
C PHE A 73 0.13 9.97 2.13
N ALA A 74 -1.09 9.78 1.61
CA ALA A 74 -1.77 10.73 0.74
C ALA A 74 -2.31 11.92 1.55
N TRP A 75 -1.44 12.88 1.89
CA TRP A 75 -1.75 13.99 2.80
C TRP A 75 -2.88 14.88 2.29
N SER A 76 -2.84 15.29 1.02
CA SER A 76 -3.88 16.14 0.42
C SER A 76 -5.25 15.48 0.49
N TYR A 77 -5.33 14.20 0.11
CA TYR A 77 -6.56 13.40 0.23
C TYR A 77 -7.00 13.24 1.69
N GLY A 78 -6.04 13.04 2.60
CA GLY A 78 -6.31 12.94 4.02
C GLY A 78 -6.95 14.21 4.60
N ILE A 79 -6.43 15.37 4.22
CA ILE A 79 -6.95 16.68 4.64
C ILE A 79 -8.33 16.93 4.04
N GLU A 80 -8.51 16.72 2.73
CA GLU A 80 -9.81 16.89 2.06
C GLU A 80 -10.90 16.03 2.72
N ARG A 81 -10.60 14.76 3.00
CA ARG A 81 -11.54 13.84 3.65
C ARG A 81 -11.92 14.32 5.05
N LEU A 82 -10.94 14.78 5.82
CA LEU A 82 -11.13 15.34 7.16
C LEU A 82 -12.05 16.57 7.13
N VAL A 83 -11.91 17.44 6.13
CA VAL A 83 -12.79 18.59 5.89
C VAL A 83 -14.20 18.14 5.48
N GLN A 84 -14.33 17.10 4.65
CA GLN A 84 -15.63 16.56 4.25
C GLN A 84 -16.38 15.87 5.41
N THR A 85 -15.68 15.12 6.26
CA THR A 85 -16.29 14.48 7.45
C THR A 85 -16.80 15.48 8.48
N LYS A 86 -16.20 16.69 8.54
CA LYS A 86 -16.68 17.81 9.36
C LYS A 86 -18.09 18.29 8.98
N ALA A 87 -18.53 18.05 7.74
CA ALA A 87 -19.89 18.37 7.32
C ALA A 87 -20.93 17.37 7.85
N LEU A 88 -20.51 16.19 8.35
CA LEU A 88 -21.40 15.13 8.81
C LEU A 88 -21.45 14.94 10.34
N ASP A 89 -20.40 15.22 11.12
CA ASP A 89 -20.39 15.08 12.59
C ASP A 89 -19.45 16.09 13.30
N SER A 90 -19.84 16.56 14.49
CA SER A 90 -19.26 17.71 15.22
C SER A 90 -18.23 17.37 16.32
N SER A 91 -17.69 16.15 16.37
CA SER A 91 -16.67 15.79 17.37
C SER A 91 -15.29 15.54 16.74
N VAL A 92 -14.37 16.48 17.01
CA VAL A 92 -12.94 16.55 16.65
C VAL A 92 -12.69 17.05 15.22
N SER A 93 -12.46 18.36 15.09
CA SER A 93 -12.27 19.03 13.80
C SER A 93 -10.78 19.10 13.38
N PRO A 94 -10.46 19.01 12.08
CA PRO A 94 -9.12 19.28 11.55
C PRO A 94 -8.72 20.76 11.71
N GLY A 95 -9.71 21.65 11.68
CA GLY A 95 -9.54 23.07 12.00
C GLY A 95 -9.19 23.29 13.47
N ASP A 96 -9.51 22.34 14.35
CA ASP A 96 -9.10 22.37 15.75
C ASP A 96 -7.64 21.91 15.86
N ILE A 97 -7.17 20.97 15.03
CA ILE A 97 -5.75 20.56 15.01
C ILE A 97 -4.88 21.68 14.41
N LEU A 98 -5.31 22.29 13.30
CA LEU A 98 -4.62 23.43 12.68
C LEU A 98 -4.71 24.70 13.56
N GLY A 99 -5.87 24.94 14.18
CA GLY A 99 -6.14 26.06 15.07
C GLY A 99 -5.51 25.94 16.47
N GLN A 100 -5.31 24.73 16.99
CA GLN A 100 -4.57 24.47 18.24
C GLN A 100 -3.05 24.40 18.02
N SER A 101 -2.56 24.43 16.78
CA SER A 101 -1.12 24.41 16.48
C SER A 101 -0.71 25.47 15.44
N PRO A 102 -1.06 26.76 15.63
CA PRO A 102 -0.74 27.82 14.68
C PRO A 102 0.78 28.02 14.52
N GLY A 103 1.55 27.70 15.57
CA GLY A 103 3.01 27.68 15.51
C GLY A 103 3.55 26.61 14.54
N ALA A 104 2.99 25.39 14.56
CA ALA A 104 3.41 24.33 13.65
C ALA A 104 3.06 24.68 12.20
N VAL A 105 1.90 25.27 11.94
CA VAL A 105 1.48 25.69 10.58
C VAL A 105 2.40 26.77 10.01
N LYS A 106 2.75 27.79 10.80
CA LYS A 106 3.73 28.82 10.38
C LYS A 106 5.11 28.24 10.12
N LEU A 107 5.54 27.27 10.92
CA LEU A 107 6.81 26.58 10.71
C LEU A 107 6.79 25.72 9.44
N ILE A 108 5.71 24.99 9.17
CA ILE A 108 5.54 24.20 7.94
C ILE A 108 5.57 25.12 6.71
N GLN A 109 4.91 26.28 6.77
CA GLN A 109 4.97 27.29 5.71
C GLN A 109 6.38 27.87 5.52
N ARG A 110 7.14 28.09 6.60
CA ARG A 110 8.53 28.58 6.57
C ARG A 110 9.49 27.56 5.96
N ILE A 111 9.29 26.28 6.26
CA ILE A 111 10.13 25.17 5.78
C ILE A 111 9.86 24.87 4.30
N GLY A 112 8.61 25.09 3.86
CA GLY A 112 8.16 24.83 2.49
C GLY A 112 7.61 23.40 2.33
N PRO A 113 6.68 23.20 1.38
CA PRO A 113 5.96 21.93 1.21
C PRO A 113 6.88 20.77 0.86
N GLU A 114 7.89 20.97 0.01
CA GLU A 114 8.85 19.91 -0.37
C GLU A 114 9.72 19.44 0.80
N ASN A 115 10.20 20.38 1.62
CA ASN A 115 11.01 20.04 2.80
C ASN A 115 10.13 19.43 3.90
N PHE A 116 8.92 19.94 4.12
CA PHE A 116 7.98 19.29 5.02
C PHE A 116 7.68 17.86 4.56
N GLU A 117 7.44 17.70 3.25
CA GLU A 117 7.26 16.39 2.65
C GLU A 117 8.48 15.51 2.84
N ASN A 118 9.71 15.95 2.57
CA ASN A 118 10.90 15.10 2.62
C ASN A 118 11.35 14.75 4.04
N PHE A 119 11.31 15.73 4.96
CA PHE A 119 11.88 15.60 6.30
C PHE A 119 10.88 15.17 7.38
N PHE A 120 9.59 15.48 7.19
CA PHE A 120 8.55 15.17 8.18
C PHE A 120 7.55 14.14 7.65
N LEU A 121 7.33 14.09 6.33
CA LEU A 121 6.38 13.17 5.71
C LEU A 121 7.04 12.07 4.86
N GLY A 122 8.34 12.15 4.59
CA GLY A 122 9.01 11.56 3.42
C GLY A 122 10.24 10.70 3.75
N ASN A 123 11.07 10.50 2.73
CA ASN A 123 11.70 9.20 2.41
C ASN A 123 13.05 8.90 3.07
N GLU A 124 13.66 9.84 3.79
CA GLU A 124 15.01 9.65 4.29
C GLU A 124 15.04 9.71 5.81
N SER A 125 15.71 8.72 6.39
CA SER A 125 16.17 8.78 7.77
C SER A 125 17.32 9.78 7.84
N PHE A 126 17.03 11.05 7.53
CA PHE A 126 17.97 12.13 7.72
C PHE A 126 18.40 12.11 9.18
N SER A 127 19.70 12.23 9.42
CA SER A 127 20.17 12.33 10.79
C SER A 127 19.53 13.56 11.43
N LEU A 128 19.41 13.55 12.76
CA LEU A 128 18.90 14.70 13.52
C LEU A 128 19.58 16.01 13.10
N LYS A 129 20.86 15.93 12.70
CA LYS A 129 21.70 17.05 12.26
C LYS A 129 21.31 17.56 10.87
N ASP A 130 21.09 16.66 9.91
CA ASP A 130 20.80 17.05 8.51
C ASP A 130 19.44 17.76 8.41
N THR A 131 18.45 17.33 9.19
CA THR A 131 17.15 18.03 9.30
C THR A 131 17.28 19.45 9.84
N ALA A 132 18.12 19.66 10.85
CA ALA A 132 18.26 20.95 11.53
C ALA A 132 19.01 21.96 10.66
N GLU A 133 20.05 21.51 9.94
CA GLU A 133 20.84 22.33 9.01
C GLU A 133 20.05 22.73 7.77
N ILE A 134 19.32 21.79 7.15
CA ILE A 134 18.61 22.05 5.89
C ILE A 134 17.32 22.83 6.13
N CYS A 135 16.53 22.48 7.16
CA CYS A 135 15.26 23.16 7.44
C CYS A 135 15.42 24.43 8.31
N ARG A 136 16.64 24.76 8.77
CA ARG A 136 16.94 25.88 9.69
C ARG A 136 15.96 25.93 10.88
N ILE A 137 15.78 24.79 11.54
CA ILE A 137 14.86 24.64 12.66
C ILE A 137 15.57 24.09 13.89
N ASN A 138 15.10 24.48 15.07
CA ASN A 138 15.60 23.94 16.34
C ASN A 138 14.88 22.63 16.73
N GLU A 139 15.44 21.86 17.68
CA GLU A 139 14.85 20.56 18.08
C GLU A 139 13.45 20.70 18.69
N ASN A 140 13.10 21.86 19.27
CA ASN A 140 11.77 22.12 19.81
C ASN A 140 10.75 22.37 18.68
N GLU A 141 11.09 23.15 17.66
CA GLU A 141 10.30 23.39 16.44
C GLU A 141 10.08 22.07 15.70
N ARG A 142 11.13 21.24 15.58
CA ARG A 142 11.03 19.90 14.99
C ARG A 142 10.07 19.00 15.78
N ARG A 143 10.15 19.02 17.10
CA ARG A 143 9.23 18.27 17.98
C ARG A 143 7.79 18.75 17.80
N MET A 144 7.55 20.06 17.75
CA MET A 144 6.22 20.62 17.50
C MET A 144 5.61 20.15 16.18
N ILE A 145 6.38 20.14 15.10
CA ILE A 145 5.91 19.65 13.79
C ILE A 145 5.61 18.15 13.87
N ARG A 146 6.45 17.37 14.57
CA ARG A 146 6.22 15.93 14.72
C ARG A 146 5.01 15.62 15.60
N ASP A 147 4.80 16.37 16.67
CA ASP A 147 3.62 16.24 17.53
C ASP A 147 2.35 16.57 16.76
N PHE A 148 2.39 17.61 15.91
CA PHE A 148 1.31 17.95 14.99
C PHE A 148 1.00 16.78 14.02
N VAL A 149 2.03 16.24 13.34
CA VAL A 149 1.87 15.09 12.43
C VAL A 149 1.30 13.88 13.15
N ASN A 150 1.81 13.54 14.32
CA ASN A 150 1.33 12.40 15.12
C ASN A 150 -0.14 12.60 15.54
N ARG A 151 -0.50 13.81 15.95
CA ARG A 151 -1.88 14.14 16.33
C ARG A 151 -2.82 14.06 15.14
N PHE A 152 -2.41 14.57 13.98
CA PHE A 152 -3.16 14.46 12.74
C PHE A 152 -3.41 12.99 12.37
N LEU A 153 -2.36 12.16 12.36
CA LEU A 153 -2.48 10.75 12.01
C LEU A 153 -3.40 10.01 12.99
N SER A 154 -3.27 10.27 14.29
CA SER A 154 -4.12 9.67 15.33
C SER A 154 -5.61 9.99 15.14
N VAL A 155 -5.95 11.24 14.81
CA VAL A 155 -7.34 11.60 14.51
C VAL A 155 -7.82 10.92 13.23
N TYR A 156 -6.98 10.89 12.19
CA TYR A 156 -7.30 10.25 10.92
C TYR A 156 -7.55 8.74 11.05
N GLU A 157 -6.82 8.05 11.94
CA GLU A 157 -6.97 6.62 12.21
C GLU A 157 -8.35 6.25 12.76
N ASN A 158 -9.02 7.17 13.45
CA ASN A 158 -10.34 6.94 14.02
C ASN A 158 -11.49 7.24 13.04
N LEU A 159 -11.19 7.73 11.83
CA LEU A 159 -12.22 7.99 10.83
C LEU A 159 -12.72 6.70 10.18
N PRO A 160 -14.03 6.56 9.95
CA PRO A 160 -14.62 5.40 9.29
C PRO A 160 -14.06 5.28 7.87
N LEU A 161 -13.51 4.11 7.52
CA LEU A 161 -12.82 3.86 6.25
C LEU A 161 -13.67 4.32 5.06
N PRO A 162 -13.08 5.02 4.08
CA PRO A 162 -13.86 5.56 2.97
C PRO A 162 -14.25 4.41 2.04
N GLU A 163 -15.56 4.24 1.83
CA GLU A 163 -16.13 3.54 0.69
C GLU A 163 -16.53 4.59 -0.33
N LEU A 164 -16.02 4.49 -1.56
CA LEU A 164 -16.36 5.48 -2.58
C LEU A 164 -17.73 5.17 -3.19
N PRO A 165 -18.61 6.19 -3.34
CA PRO A 165 -19.89 6.01 -4.00
C PRO A 165 -19.62 5.72 -5.48
N GLY A 166 -19.95 4.50 -5.92
CA GLY A 166 -19.93 4.13 -7.33
C GLY A 166 -19.32 2.75 -7.66
N LEU A 167 -18.44 2.20 -6.82
CA LEU A 167 -17.76 0.93 -7.11
C LEU A 167 -17.87 -0.16 -6.03
N GLY A 168 -18.45 0.14 -4.86
CA GLY A 168 -18.47 -0.79 -3.73
C GLY A 168 -17.05 -1.25 -3.33
N ALA A 169 -16.07 -0.39 -3.59
CA ALA A 169 -14.66 -0.69 -3.51
C ALA A 169 -13.94 0.41 -2.72
N ARG A 170 -12.81 0.02 -2.13
CA ARG A 170 -12.01 0.90 -1.29
C ARG A 170 -10.81 1.44 -2.04
N LEU A 171 -10.68 2.76 -2.06
CA LEU A 171 -9.46 3.45 -2.50
C LEU A 171 -8.32 3.19 -1.51
N VAL A 172 -7.32 2.44 -1.94
CA VAL A 172 -6.18 2.07 -1.09
C VAL A 172 -4.96 2.96 -1.32
N ALA A 173 -4.80 3.52 -2.51
CA ALA A 173 -3.69 4.39 -2.82
C ALA A 173 -4.00 5.38 -3.95
N ILE A 174 -3.28 6.49 -3.95
CA ILE A 174 -3.17 7.46 -5.03
C ILE A 174 -1.78 7.33 -5.63
N VAL A 175 -1.67 7.29 -6.94
CA VAL A 175 -0.39 7.20 -7.63
C VAL A 175 -0.01 8.60 -8.10
N SER A 176 1.17 9.07 -7.71
CA SER A 176 1.73 10.35 -8.15
C SER A 176 3.02 10.15 -8.95
N LYS A 177 3.34 11.14 -9.79
CA LYS A 177 4.59 11.19 -10.58
C LYS A 177 5.57 12.12 -9.87
N ASN A 178 6.80 11.66 -9.68
CA ASN A 178 7.92 12.48 -9.22
C ASN A 178 9.10 12.35 -10.20
N GLU A 179 10.14 13.15 -10.01
CA GLU A 179 11.39 13.09 -10.79
C GLU A 179 12.04 11.70 -10.75
N ASN A 180 11.91 10.99 -9.62
CA ASN A 180 12.43 9.63 -9.40
C ASN A 180 11.46 8.51 -9.85
N GLY A 181 10.34 8.85 -10.49
CA GLY A 181 9.34 7.92 -11.01
C GLY A 181 8.02 7.92 -10.26
N LEU A 182 7.26 6.82 -10.38
CA LEU A 182 5.94 6.68 -9.77
C LEU A 182 6.04 6.43 -8.26
N ARG A 183 5.22 7.13 -7.47
CA ARG A 183 5.09 6.98 -6.01
C ARG A 183 3.69 6.50 -5.63
N ILE A 184 3.63 5.64 -4.61
CA ILE A 184 2.38 5.09 -4.06
C ILE A 184 2.02 5.84 -2.78
N GLU A 185 0.97 6.64 -2.83
CA GLU A 185 0.48 7.41 -1.67
C GLU A 185 -0.71 6.69 -1.05
N TYR A 186 -0.52 6.08 0.11
CA TYR A 186 -1.59 5.32 0.76
C TYR A 186 -2.62 6.26 1.39
N THR A 187 -3.89 5.91 1.21
CA THR A 187 -5.01 6.61 1.87
C THR A 187 -5.13 6.26 3.35
N SER A 188 -4.47 5.19 3.80
CA SER A 188 -4.48 4.76 5.21
C SER A 188 -3.10 4.97 5.86
N PRO A 189 -3.03 5.66 7.02
CA PRO A 189 -1.79 5.86 7.77
C PRO A 189 -1.06 4.57 8.09
N HIS A 190 -1.80 3.49 8.34
CA HIS A 190 -1.23 2.21 8.71
C HIS A 190 -0.39 1.60 7.59
N TYR A 191 -0.75 1.78 6.31
CA TYR A 191 0.11 1.32 5.21
C TYR A 191 1.28 2.28 4.97
N ALA A 192 1.07 3.60 5.13
CA ALA A 192 2.11 4.61 4.98
C ALA A 192 3.19 4.55 6.08
N SER A 193 2.83 4.11 7.29
CA SER A 193 3.75 3.98 8.44
C SER A 193 4.86 2.95 8.24
N GLY A 194 4.77 2.11 7.20
CA GLY A 194 5.76 1.11 6.87
C GLY A 194 5.54 -0.24 7.55
N ILE A 195 6.60 -1.03 7.58
CA ILE A 195 6.65 -2.40 8.12
C ILE A 195 7.52 -2.44 9.37
N TYR A 196 7.30 -3.43 10.23
CA TYR A 196 8.16 -3.63 11.39
C TYR A 196 9.42 -4.40 10.95
N ALA A 197 10.59 -3.81 11.10
CA ALA A 197 11.87 -4.48 10.98
C ALA A 197 12.25 -5.09 12.32
N VAL A 198 12.53 -6.39 12.33
CA VAL A 198 12.90 -7.13 13.53
C VAL A 198 14.40 -7.44 13.47
N ASN A 199 15.16 -6.88 14.39
CA ASN A 199 16.58 -7.18 14.56
C ASN A 199 16.74 -8.52 15.31
N MET A 200 16.99 -9.58 14.55
CA MET A 200 17.14 -10.93 15.08
C MET A 200 18.36 -11.08 16.01
N GLU A 201 19.41 -10.30 15.82
CA GLU A 201 20.62 -10.34 16.65
C GLU A 201 20.37 -9.71 18.02
N ALA A 202 19.73 -8.53 18.03
CA ALA A 202 19.31 -7.87 19.27
C ALA A 202 18.35 -8.76 20.08
N LEU A 203 17.39 -9.42 19.42
CA LEU A 203 16.50 -10.38 20.08
C LEU A 203 17.23 -11.59 20.66
N LYS A 204 18.25 -12.10 19.96
CA LYS A 204 19.09 -13.20 20.48
C LYS A 204 19.88 -12.78 21.71
N GLN A 205 20.43 -11.56 21.71
CA GLN A 205 21.17 -11.02 22.87
C GLN A 205 20.25 -10.85 24.08
N ILE A 206 19.03 -10.30 23.90
CA ILE A 206 18.05 -10.15 24.97
C ILE A 206 17.63 -11.51 25.56
N LYS A 207 17.46 -12.53 24.70
CA LYS A 207 17.18 -13.91 25.15
C LYS A 207 18.34 -14.52 25.92
N LYS A 208 19.58 -14.32 25.47
CA LYS A 208 20.79 -14.84 26.14
C LYS A 208 21.08 -14.14 27.47
N ALA A 209 20.73 -12.87 27.60
CA ALA A 209 20.90 -12.08 28.82
C ALA A 209 19.90 -12.47 29.94
N GLY A 210 19.01 -13.46 29.72
CA GLY A 210 18.02 -13.88 30.71
C GLY A 210 16.95 -12.82 31.02
N ALA A 211 16.87 -11.75 30.21
CA ALA A 211 15.99 -10.61 30.43
C ALA A 211 14.50 -10.89 30.12
N LEU A 212 14.16 -12.14 29.77
CA LEU A 212 12.79 -12.57 29.46
C LEU A 212 12.44 -13.79 30.29
N SER A 213 11.36 -13.69 31.05
CA SER A 213 10.74 -14.85 31.70
C SER A 213 10.24 -15.88 30.66
N PRO A 214 9.99 -17.14 31.05
CA PRO A 214 9.39 -18.14 30.17
C PRO A 214 8.04 -17.70 29.59
N GLY A 215 7.24 -16.98 30.38
CA GLY A 215 5.97 -16.39 29.95
C GLY A 215 6.15 -15.30 28.90
N GLU A 216 7.09 -14.37 29.11
CA GLU A 216 7.44 -13.33 28.13
C GLU A 216 8.04 -13.92 26.85
N SER A 217 8.76 -15.04 26.93
CA SER A 217 9.30 -15.71 25.74
C SER A 217 8.21 -16.31 24.85
N LYS A 218 7.17 -16.91 25.45
CA LYS A 218 5.99 -17.39 24.71
C LYS A 218 5.19 -16.22 24.12
N HIS A 219 5.05 -15.14 24.90
CA HIS A 219 4.40 -13.91 24.44
C HIS A 219 5.15 -13.25 23.28
N LEU A 220 6.49 -13.20 23.33
CA LEU A 220 7.35 -12.69 22.27
C LEU A 220 7.12 -13.44 20.96
N ASN A 221 7.05 -14.77 20.99
CA ASN A 221 6.81 -15.55 19.77
C ASN A 221 5.45 -15.20 19.15
N ARG A 222 4.41 -15.03 19.97
CA ARG A 222 3.08 -14.58 19.51
C ARG A 222 3.13 -13.18 18.91
N LEU A 223 3.82 -12.24 19.57
CA LEU A 223 4.02 -10.88 19.08
C LEU A 223 4.72 -10.87 17.72
N LEU A 224 5.79 -11.66 17.57
CA LEU A 224 6.52 -11.80 16.31
C LEU A 224 5.65 -12.38 15.19
N ASP A 225 4.76 -13.34 15.50
CA ASP A 225 3.85 -13.89 14.51
C ASP A 225 2.78 -12.88 14.08
N MET A 226 2.26 -12.07 15.01
CA MET A 226 1.37 -10.95 14.67
C MET A 226 2.07 -9.91 13.80
N ILE A 227 3.31 -9.55 14.13
CA ILE A 227 4.15 -8.66 13.31
C ILE A 227 4.34 -9.21 11.90
N LYS A 228 4.63 -10.52 11.74
CA LYS A 228 4.75 -11.16 10.43
C LYS A 228 3.47 -11.04 9.62
N ILE A 229 2.31 -11.30 10.23
CA ILE A 229 1.00 -11.15 9.60
C ILE A 229 0.81 -9.73 9.09
N VAL A 230 1.12 -8.73 9.93
CA VAL A 230 0.97 -7.32 9.54
C VAL A 230 1.89 -6.96 8.38
N ASN A 231 3.16 -7.34 8.49
CA ASN A 231 4.15 -7.09 7.43
C ASN A 231 3.75 -7.76 6.12
N TRP A 232 3.26 -9.01 6.14
CA TRP A 232 2.80 -9.69 4.94
C TRP A 232 1.62 -8.98 4.28
N LYS A 233 0.64 -8.51 5.06
CA LYS A 233 -0.49 -7.76 4.48
C LYS A 233 -0.02 -6.47 3.81
N LYS A 234 0.81 -5.67 4.51
CA LYS A 234 1.35 -4.40 3.99
C LYS A 234 2.24 -4.60 2.77
N THR A 235 3.23 -5.50 2.86
CA THR A 235 4.16 -5.78 1.76
C THR A 235 3.48 -6.43 0.57
N GLY A 236 2.50 -7.32 0.78
CA GLY A 236 1.76 -7.95 -0.31
C GLY A 236 0.96 -6.94 -1.13
N LEU A 237 0.24 -6.03 -0.46
CA LEU A 237 -0.45 -4.94 -1.14
C LEU A 237 0.52 -4.07 -1.92
N HIS A 238 1.61 -3.63 -1.27
CA HIS A 238 2.61 -2.77 -1.90
C HIS A 238 3.21 -3.42 -3.14
N LYS A 239 3.68 -4.67 -3.04
CA LYS A 239 4.31 -5.40 -4.15
C LYS A 239 3.37 -5.60 -5.34
N VAL A 240 2.09 -5.85 -5.08
CA VAL A 240 1.10 -5.99 -6.17
C VAL A 240 0.89 -4.67 -6.87
N ILE A 241 0.73 -3.56 -6.13
CA ILE A 241 0.60 -2.22 -6.74
C ILE A 241 1.88 -1.87 -7.49
N GLU A 242 3.04 -2.00 -6.87
CA GLU A 242 4.35 -1.72 -7.48
C GLU A 242 4.57 -2.53 -8.76
N GLY A 243 4.25 -3.82 -8.75
CA GLY A 243 4.35 -4.68 -9.93
C GLY A 243 3.41 -4.24 -11.06
N ILE A 244 2.19 -3.81 -10.74
CA ILE A 244 1.25 -3.22 -11.71
C ILE A 244 1.84 -1.93 -12.30
N LEU A 245 2.33 -1.02 -11.46
CA LEU A 245 2.93 0.25 -11.90
C LEU A 245 4.15 0.01 -12.80
N LYS A 246 5.01 -0.94 -12.43
CA LYS A 246 6.21 -1.29 -13.19
C LYS A 246 5.86 -1.92 -14.55
N PHE A 247 4.90 -2.84 -14.58
CA PHE A 247 4.48 -3.50 -15.83
C PHE A 247 3.81 -2.53 -16.80
N HIS A 248 2.95 -1.65 -16.28
CA HIS A 248 2.19 -0.66 -17.05
C HIS A 248 2.82 0.73 -17.02
N GLY A 249 4.15 0.82 -16.85
CA GLY A 249 4.83 2.12 -16.73
C GLY A 249 4.48 3.08 -17.87
N GLY A 250 4.43 2.58 -19.11
CA GLY A 250 4.04 3.40 -20.26
C GLY A 250 2.64 4.02 -20.15
N PHE A 251 1.68 3.27 -19.61
CA PHE A 251 0.33 3.76 -19.34
C PHE A 251 0.32 4.85 -18.27
N PHE A 252 1.01 4.63 -17.15
CA PHE A 252 1.06 5.60 -16.05
C PHE A 252 1.84 6.89 -16.39
N TYR A 253 2.85 6.81 -17.27
CA TYR A 253 3.56 7.99 -17.78
C TYR A 253 2.87 8.66 -18.98
N GLY A 254 1.77 8.09 -19.50
CA GLY A 254 1.03 8.63 -20.64
C GLY A 254 1.70 8.40 -22.01
N THR A 255 2.78 7.61 -22.06
CA THR A 255 3.44 7.24 -23.34
C THR A 255 2.68 6.14 -24.08
N GLU A 256 1.89 5.33 -23.36
CA GLU A 256 1.00 4.31 -23.91
C GLU A 256 -0.44 4.62 -23.50
N LYS A 257 -1.38 4.58 -24.45
CA LYS A 257 -2.81 4.86 -24.17
C LYS A 257 -3.57 3.65 -23.64
N GLU A 258 -3.01 2.46 -23.77
CA GLU A 258 -3.70 1.19 -23.46
C GLU A 258 -2.87 0.33 -22.51
N LEU A 259 -3.57 -0.42 -21.66
CA LEU A 259 -2.96 -1.41 -20.79
C LEU A 259 -2.47 -2.63 -21.58
N LYS A 260 -1.29 -3.14 -21.22
CA LYS A 260 -0.74 -4.37 -21.80
C LYS A 260 -1.40 -5.62 -21.21
N PRO A 261 -1.43 -6.76 -21.92
CA PRO A 261 -2.01 -7.98 -21.38
C PRO A 261 -1.20 -8.47 -20.17
N LEU A 262 -1.83 -8.47 -18.99
CA LEU A 262 -1.26 -8.91 -17.72
C LEU A 262 -2.21 -9.90 -17.07
N SER A 263 -1.73 -11.11 -16.79
CA SER A 263 -2.50 -12.08 -16.00
C SER A 263 -2.07 -12.07 -14.53
N GLN A 264 -3.00 -12.36 -13.62
CA GLN A 264 -2.68 -12.52 -12.20
C GLN A 264 -1.61 -13.60 -11.98
N ARG A 265 -1.59 -14.66 -12.80
CA ARG A 265 -0.59 -15.73 -12.74
C ARG A 265 0.81 -15.24 -13.09
N MET A 266 0.93 -14.36 -14.10
CA MET A 266 2.21 -13.75 -14.47
C MET A 266 2.76 -12.89 -13.34
N LEU A 267 1.94 -11.98 -12.81
CA LEU A 267 2.36 -11.13 -11.69
C LEU A 267 2.68 -11.96 -10.43
N ALA A 268 1.86 -12.96 -10.12
CA ALA A 268 2.10 -13.89 -9.01
C ALA A 268 3.45 -14.60 -9.13
N GLY A 269 3.82 -15.03 -10.34
CA GLY A 269 5.11 -15.63 -10.64
C GLY A 269 6.28 -14.68 -10.41
N GLU A 270 6.19 -13.43 -10.89
CA GLU A 270 7.21 -12.40 -10.65
C GLU A 270 7.37 -12.09 -9.16
N LEU A 271 6.26 -12.01 -8.43
CA LEU A 271 6.24 -11.69 -6.99
C LEU A 271 6.53 -12.89 -6.08
N ARG A 272 6.66 -14.11 -6.64
CA ARG A 272 6.82 -15.38 -5.91
C ARG A 272 5.75 -15.60 -4.84
N ILE A 273 4.48 -15.33 -5.20
CA ILE A 273 3.31 -15.58 -4.35
C ILE A 273 2.26 -16.38 -5.15
N SER A 274 1.28 -16.97 -4.46
CA SER A 274 0.20 -17.67 -5.16
C SER A 274 -0.72 -16.72 -5.96
N PRO A 275 -1.29 -17.15 -7.10
CA PRO A 275 -2.31 -16.37 -7.81
C PRO A 275 -3.53 -16.05 -6.95
N SER A 276 -3.91 -16.96 -6.04
CA SER A 276 -5.00 -16.72 -5.08
C SER A 276 -4.68 -15.59 -4.11
N SER A 277 -3.41 -15.41 -3.72
CA SER A 277 -2.98 -14.26 -2.92
C SER A 277 -3.14 -12.96 -3.70
N VAL A 278 -2.72 -12.90 -4.97
CA VAL A 278 -2.93 -11.73 -5.83
C VAL A 278 -4.42 -11.40 -5.96
N SER A 279 -5.26 -12.40 -6.26
CA SER A 279 -6.71 -12.24 -6.36
C SER A 279 -7.33 -11.63 -5.09
N ARG A 280 -6.94 -12.12 -3.91
CA ARG A 280 -7.40 -11.58 -2.63
C ARG A 280 -6.86 -10.18 -2.35
N ILE A 281 -5.64 -9.87 -2.80
CA ILE A 281 -5.05 -8.55 -2.63
C ILE A 281 -5.76 -7.51 -3.49
N ILE A 282 -6.25 -7.84 -4.68
CA ILE A 282 -6.88 -6.86 -5.59
C ILE A 282 -8.40 -6.76 -5.42
N TYR A 283 -9.01 -7.71 -4.71
CA TYR A 283 -10.45 -7.78 -4.50
C TYR A 283 -10.98 -6.54 -3.77
N GLN A 284 -12.01 -5.89 -4.35
CA GLN A 284 -12.68 -4.68 -3.82
C GLN A 284 -11.72 -3.53 -3.47
N ARG A 285 -10.60 -3.42 -4.17
CA ARG A 285 -9.62 -2.35 -3.97
C ARG A 285 -9.36 -1.61 -5.27
N SER A 286 -9.14 -0.32 -5.14
CA SER A 286 -8.94 0.61 -6.24
C SER A 286 -7.78 1.56 -5.94
N ILE A 287 -7.24 2.14 -7.01
CA ILE A 287 -6.22 3.19 -6.94
C ILE A 287 -6.63 4.37 -7.81
N LYS A 288 -6.24 5.58 -7.41
CA LYS A 288 -6.36 6.76 -8.25
C LYS A 288 -5.10 6.89 -9.09
N ILE A 289 -5.24 7.02 -10.41
CA ILE A 289 -4.10 7.17 -11.33
C ILE A 289 -3.72 8.65 -11.48
N PRO A 290 -2.48 9.00 -11.88
CA PRO A 290 -2.01 10.39 -11.87
C PRO A 290 -2.84 11.34 -12.74
N ASP A 291 -3.13 10.94 -13.98
CA ASP A 291 -3.81 11.79 -14.98
C ASP A 291 -5.27 11.36 -15.21
N GLY A 292 -5.88 10.65 -14.26
CA GLY A 292 -7.20 10.05 -14.48
C GLY A 292 -7.97 9.74 -13.21
N GLY A 293 -9.06 9.00 -13.42
CA GLY A 293 -9.99 8.65 -12.35
C GLY A 293 -9.48 7.53 -11.44
N GLU A 294 -10.37 7.10 -10.56
CA GLU A 294 -10.20 5.88 -9.80
C GLU A 294 -10.37 4.65 -10.71
N MET A 295 -9.50 3.66 -10.54
CA MET A 295 -9.56 2.40 -11.28
C MET A 295 -9.43 1.23 -10.32
N MET A 296 -10.20 0.16 -10.54
CA MET A 296 -10.09 -1.04 -9.72
C MET A 296 -8.76 -1.74 -9.99
N LEU A 297 -8.12 -2.29 -8.95
CA LEU A 297 -6.89 -3.05 -9.11
C LEU A 297 -7.06 -4.25 -10.06
N LYS A 298 -8.25 -4.84 -10.12
CA LYS A 298 -8.58 -5.94 -11.04
C LYS A 298 -8.54 -5.53 -12.51
N ASP A 299 -8.80 -4.26 -12.83
CA ASP A 299 -8.95 -3.79 -14.21
C ASP A 299 -7.59 -3.65 -14.92
N PHE A 300 -6.49 -3.59 -14.15
CA PHE A 300 -5.13 -3.64 -14.68
C PHE A 300 -4.71 -5.03 -15.21
N PHE A 301 -5.52 -6.07 -14.96
CA PHE A 301 -5.26 -7.42 -15.42
C PHE A 301 -6.06 -7.73 -16.69
N VAL A 302 -5.59 -7.19 -17.81
CA VAL A 302 -6.24 -7.38 -19.11
C VAL A 302 -5.96 -8.80 -19.64
N PRO A 303 -7.00 -9.62 -19.90
CA PRO A 303 -6.82 -10.92 -20.53
C PRO A 303 -6.20 -10.78 -21.92
N LYS A 304 -5.25 -11.67 -22.24
CA LYS A 304 -4.58 -11.67 -23.56
C LYS A 304 -5.57 -11.81 -24.72
N LYS A 305 -6.66 -12.57 -24.52
CA LYS A 305 -7.75 -12.71 -25.49
C LYS A 305 -8.35 -11.34 -25.83
N ASP A 306 -8.80 -10.61 -24.82
CA ASP A 306 -9.50 -9.32 -25.00
C ASP A 306 -8.58 -8.28 -25.63
N TYR A 307 -7.30 -8.27 -25.25
CA TYR A 307 -6.29 -7.42 -25.87
C TYR A 307 -6.15 -7.71 -27.38
N ILE A 308 -6.03 -8.99 -27.77
CA ILE A 308 -5.93 -9.38 -29.19
C ILE A 308 -7.20 -9.00 -29.95
N ILE A 309 -8.38 -9.25 -29.37
CA ILE A 309 -9.67 -8.87 -29.96
C ILE A 309 -9.75 -7.36 -30.19
N GLY A 310 -9.35 -6.55 -29.20
CA GLY A 310 -9.28 -5.10 -29.31
C GLY A 310 -8.35 -4.64 -30.45
N LYS A 311 -7.18 -5.25 -30.60
CA LYS A 311 -6.27 -4.96 -31.71
C LYS A 311 -6.79 -5.41 -33.07
N ILE A 312 -7.50 -6.53 -33.14
CA ILE A 312 -8.19 -6.96 -34.36
C ILE A 312 -9.23 -5.91 -34.76
N LYS A 313 -10.10 -5.47 -33.83
CA LYS A 313 -11.09 -4.40 -34.07
C LYS A 313 -10.42 -3.13 -34.56
N GLN A 314 -9.39 -2.64 -33.86
CA GLN A 314 -8.66 -1.44 -34.23
C GLN A 314 -8.02 -1.55 -35.62
N THR A 315 -7.53 -2.73 -35.98
CA THR A 315 -6.96 -2.98 -37.31
C THR A 315 -8.04 -2.96 -38.38
N LEU A 316 -9.18 -3.62 -38.14
CA LEU A 316 -10.32 -3.64 -39.05
C LEU A 316 -10.95 -2.25 -39.25
N SER A 317 -11.02 -1.41 -38.21
CA SER A 317 -11.53 -0.04 -38.31
C SER A 317 -10.62 0.88 -39.12
N ASN A 318 -9.30 0.66 -39.06
CA ASN A 318 -8.32 1.49 -39.75
C ASN A 318 -8.09 1.07 -41.21
N LEU A 319 -8.34 -0.19 -41.53
CA LEU A 319 -8.18 -0.73 -42.87
C LEU A 319 -9.46 -0.49 -43.70
N LYS A 320 -9.34 0.22 -44.82
CA LYS A 320 -10.43 0.36 -45.78
C LYS A 320 -10.49 -0.89 -46.67
N GLY A 321 -11.54 -1.72 -46.52
CA GLY A 321 -11.82 -2.86 -47.40
C GLY A 321 -11.85 -4.22 -46.69
N LYS A 322 -12.12 -5.29 -47.46
CA LYS A 322 -12.12 -6.67 -46.94
C LYS A 322 -10.70 -7.22 -46.94
N HIS A 323 -10.16 -7.46 -45.75
CA HIS A 323 -8.85 -8.10 -45.58
C HIS A 323 -8.97 -9.57 -45.21
N THR A 324 -8.02 -10.38 -45.69
CA THR A 324 -7.92 -11.79 -45.34
C THR A 324 -7.39 -11.95 -43.91
N ASP A 325 -7.72 -13.07 -43.26
CA ASP A 325 -7.23 -13.32 -41.88
C ASP A 325 -5.70 -13.45 -41.81
N SER A 326 -5.05 -13.78 -42.94
CA SER A 326 -3.59 -13.84 -43.04
C SER A 326 -2.97 -12.44 -43.08
N GLU A 327 -3.59 -11.51 -43.81
CA GLU A 327 -3.17 -10.10 -43.83
C GLU A 327 -3.31 -9.48 -42.44
N ILE A 328 -4.45 -9.71 -41.76
CA ILE A 328 -4.68 -9.19 -40.41
C ILE A 328 -3.63 -9.73 -39.43
N ALA A 329 -3.28 -11.02 -39.51
CA ALA A 329 -2.20 -11.59 -38.70
C ALA A 329 -0.85 -10.92 -38.99
N GLY A 330 -0.55 -10.63 -40.26
CA GLY A 330 0.64 -9.87 -40.67
C GLY A 330 0.66 -8.45 -40.08
N PHE A 331 -0.46 -7.71 -40.20
CA PHE A 331 -0.58 -6.37 -39.62
C PHE A 331 -0.42 -6.36 -38.10
N LEU A 332 -0.99 -7.35 -37.40
CA LEU A 332 -0.84 -7.47 -35.95
C LEU A 332 0.63 -7.68 -35.54
N CYS A 333 1.36 -8.49 -36.30
CA CYS A 333 2.77 -8.73 -36.06
C CYS A 333 3.62 -7.48 -36.36
N SER A 334 3.42 -6.83 -37.51
CA SER A 334 4.24 -5.69 -37.94
C SER A 334 3.97 -4.42 -37.11
N LYS A 335 2.71 -4.15 -36.76
CA LYS A 335 2.32 -2.89 -36.10
C LYS A 335 2.36 -2.97 -34.58
N TYR A 336 2.06 -4.14 -34.00
CA TYR A 336 1.93 -4.31 -32.55
C TYR A 336 2.88 -5.37 -31.97
N GLY A 337 3.71 -6.02 -32.79
CA GLY A 337 4.60 -7.11 -32.35
C GLY A 337 3.86 -8.39 -31.94
N LEU A 338 2.57 -8.51 -32.26
CA LEU A 338 1.71 -9.61 -31.82
C LEU A 338 1.77 -10.78 -32.81
N LYS A 339 2.48 -11.83 -32.44
CA LYS A 339 2.49 -13.10 -33.19
C LYS A 339 1.20 -13.88 -32.92
N VAL A 340 0.19 -13.69 -33.74
CA VAL A 340 -1.12 -14.37 -33.64
C VAL A 340 -1.32 -15.30 -34.84
N PRO A 341 -1.58 -16.60 -34.65
CA PRO A 341 -1.86 -17.52 -35.75
C PRO A 341 -3.14 -17.14 -36.51
N ARG A 342 -3.16 -17.36 -37.84
CA ARG A 342 -4.35 -17.13 -38.69
C ARG A 342 -5.62 -17.78 -38.12
N ARG A 343 -5.53 -19.02 -37.61
CA ARG A 343 -6.68 -19.75 -37.02
C ARG A 343 -7.28 -19.01 -35.82
N THR A 344 -6.43 -18.39 -35.00
CA THR A 344 -6.84 -17.59 -33.84
C THR A 344 -7.49 -16.27 -34.26
N VAL A 345 -6.97 -15.62 -35.31
CA VAL A 345 -7.61 -14.43 -35.91
C VAL A 345 -8.99 -14.77 -36.46
N ASN A 346 -9.13 -15.87 -37.21
CA ASN A 346 -10.42 -16.30 -37.75
C ASN A 346 -11.44 -16.58 -36.63
N TYR A 347 -11.01 -17.31 -35.58
CA TYR A 347 -11.85 -17.63 -34.43
C TYR A 347 -12.35 -16.36 -33.73
N TYR A 348 -11.46 -15.42 -33.40
CA TYR A 348 -11.86 -14.18 -32.74
C TYR A 348 -12.67 -13.24 -33.64
N ARG A 349 -12.40 -13.22 -34.95
CA ARG A 349 -13.18 -12.43 -35.91
C ARG A 349 -14.63 -12.92 -35.98
N LYS A 350 -14.87 -14.23 -35.89
CA LYS A 350 -16.22 -14.80 -35.80
C LYS A 350 -16.94 -14.42 -34.51
N GLU A 351 -16.25 -14.32 -33.38
CA GLU A 351 -16.86 -13.84 -32.13
C GLU A 351 -17.23 -12.33 -32.15
N LEU A 352 -16.78 -11.59 -33.16
CA LEU A 352 -17.07 -10.16 -33.34
C LEU A 352 -18.20 -9.86 -34.34
N THR A 353 -18.67 -10.88 -35.04
CA THR A 353 -19.76 -10.80 -36.03
C THR A 353 -20.98 -11.45 -35.43
#